data_AF-A0A7S2FBL4-F1
#
_entry.id   AF-A0A7S2FBL4-F1
#
_cell.length_a   1.000
_cell.length_b   1.000
_cell.length_c   1.000
_cell.angle_alpha   90.00
_cell.angle_beta   90.00
_cell.angle_gamma   90.00
#
_symmetry.space_group_name_H-M   'P 1'
#
loop_
_entity.id
_entity.type
_entity.pdbx_description
1 polymer ?
#
loop_
_entity_poly.entity_id
_entity_poly.type
_entity_poly.pdbx_seq_one_letter_code
_entity_poly.pdbx_strand_id
1 'polypeptide(L)'
;LEEGDGWETPRAPFVIWLTVGATVGAQTFATASEEPKQFTVGDGTLPPALEKAVCAMRVGERANVVVTDMTQLAEGIDSLRPPPSELAAPATAPRPPAPTCAVTYNVKLWRMVQVRDMTGDGSVTKRREVDGVGHFPGDCPLEDSVVRVRYKAVAGDGCTILEQRGGVDG
;
A
#
# COMPACT_ATOMS: atom_id res chain seq x y z
N LEU A 1 4.58 15.76 12.29
CA LEU A 1 4.10 15.84 10.89
C LEU A 1 5.34 16.01 10.04
N GLU A 2 5.45 15.28 8.95
CA GLU A 2 6.61 15.27 8.04
C GLU A 2 6.07 15.35 6.61
N GLU A 3 6.71 16.15 5.76
CA GLU A 3 6.42 16.13 4.32
C GLU A 3 7.12 14.93 3.67
N GLY A 4 6.50 14.33 2.65
CA GLY A 4 7.11 13.24 1.89
C GLY A 4 7.92 13.74 0.70
N ASP A 5 8.81 12.88 0.22
CA ASP A 5 9.71 13.13 -0.88
C ASP A 5 9.08 12.80 -2.24
N GLY A 6 9.63 13.41 -3.29
CA GLY A 6 9.21 13.16 -4.68
C GLY A 6 7.84 13.74 -5.01
N TRP A 7 7.22 13.22 -6.07
CA TRP A 7 5.94 13.72 -6.59
C TRP A 7 4.89 12.63 -6.79
N GLU A 8 5.30 11.36 -6.85
CA GLU A 8 4.41 10.24 -7.08
C GLU A 8 3.61 9.95 -5.80
N THR A 9 2.31 9.69 -5.95
CA THR A 9 1.43 9.27 -4.86
C THR A 9 0.85 7.89 -5.14
N PRO A 10 0.44 7.14 -4.09
CA PRO A 10 -0.18 5.84 -4.26
C PRO A 10 -1.50 5.91 -5.03
N ARG A 11 -1.77 4.87 -5.83
CA ARG A 11 -3.06 4.65 -6.51
C ARG A 11 -3.27 3.16 -6.71
N ALA A 12 -4.52 2.72 -6.86
CA ALA A 12 -4.77 1.31 -7.14
C ALA A 12 -4.09 0.88 -8.45
N PRO A 13 -3.47 -0.32 -8.53
CA PRO A 13 -3.33 -1.35 -7.50
C PRO A 13 -1.95 -1.34 -6.79
N PHE A 14 -1.37 -0.19 -6.47
CA PHE A 14 -0.02 -0.09 -5.88
C PHE A 14 0.06 -0.82 -4.55
N VAL A 15 1.25 -1.36 -4.26
CA VAL A 15 1.55 -1.96 -2.95
C VAL A 15 2.26 -0.92 -2.09
N ILE A 16 1.80 -0.71 -0.87
CA ILE A 16 2.32 0.31 0.05
C ILE A 16 2.70 -0.28 1.40
N TRP A 17 3.59 0.41 2.10
CA TRP A 17 3.98 0.10 3.47
C TRP A 17 3.61 1.27 4.38
N LEU A 18 2.73 1.00 5.35
CA LEU A 18 2.17 1.99 6.25
C LEU A 18 2.39 1.61 7.71
N THR A 19 2.64 2.60 8.55
CA THR A 19 2.36 2.51 9.99
C THR A 19 1.15 3.37 10.29
N VAL A 20 0.15 2.81 10.95
CA VAL A 20 -1.11 3.47 11.27
C VAL A 20 -1.41 3.33 12.75
N GLY A 21 -1.60 4.46 13.44
CA GLY A 21 -2.23 4.54 14.74
C GLY A 21 -3.60 5.19 14.64
N ALA A 22 -4.50 4.91 15.57
CA ALA A 22 -5.86 5.44 15.60
C ALA A 22 -6.25 5.88 17.01
N THR A 23 -6.84 7.07 17.10
CA THR A 23 -7.35 7.68 18.34
C THR A 23 -8.77 8.17 18.13
N VAL A 24 -9.66 7.99 19.12
CA VAL A 24 -11.02 8.58 19.14
C VAL A 24 -11.12 9.40 20.42
N GLY A 25 -11.32 10.72 20.29
CA GLY A 25 -11.29 11.63 21.44
C GLY A 25 -9.96 11.54 22.19
N ALA A 26 -10.00 11.21 23.49
CA ALA A 26 -8.81 11.04 24.32
C ALA A 26 -8.25 9.59 24.34
N GLN A 27 -8.94 8.65 23.70
CA GLN A 27 -8.61 7.23 23.79
C GLN A 27 -7.83 6.73 22.57
N THR A 28 -6.76 5.98 22.80
CA THR A 28 -5.98 5.31 21.74
C THR A 28 -6.54 3.90 21.49
N PHE A 29 -6.84 3.59 20.23
CA PHE A 29 -7.39 2.31 19.78
C PHE A 29 -6.34 1.43 19.12
N ALA A 30 -5.43 2.06 18.38
CA ALA A 30 -4.26 1.42 17.81
C ALA A 30 -3.08 2.35 17.97
N THR A 31 -1.99 1.88 18.56
CA THR A 31 -0.70 2.56 18.48
C THR A 31 -0.08 2.23 17.14
N ALA A 32 0.49 3.23 16.46
CA ALA A 32 1.25 2.98 15.26
C ALA A 32 2.37 1.98 15.58
N SER A 33 2.38 0.84 14.88
CA SER A 33 3.46 -0.13 14.95
C SER A 33 4.79 0.55 14.59
N GLU A 34 5.89 0.13 15.22
CA GLU A 34 7.24 0.54 14.78
C GLU A 34 7.57 -0.08 13.40
N GLU A 35 7.04 -1.28 13.13
CA GLU A 35 7.22 -1.96 11.85
C GLU A 35 6.10 -1.62 10.85
N PRO A 36 6.43 -1.15 9.63
CA PRO A 36 5.46 -0.88 8.58
C PRO A 36 4.78 -2.15 8.07
N LYS A 37 3.44 -2.12 7.96
CA LYS A 37 2.63 -3.21 7.39
C LYS A 37 2.37 -2.96 5.91
N GLN A 38 2.30 -4.05 5.14
CA GLN A 38 2.03 -4.01 3.69
C GLN A 38 0.52 -4.00 3.42
N PHE A 39 0.09 -3.17 2.48
CA PHE A 39 -1.29 -3.08 1.98
C PHE A 39 -1.31 -2.94 0.45
N THR A 40 -2.43 -3.31 -0.18
CA THR A 40 -2.66 -3.03 -1.61
C THR A 40 -3.73 -1.96 -1.74
N VAL A 41 -3.45 -0.87 -2.45
CA VAL A 41 -4.43 0.19 -2.65
C VAL A 41 -5.57 -0.32 -3.52
N GLY A 42 -6.81 -0.12 -3.05
CA GLY A 42 -8.04 -0.51 -3.73
C GLY A 42 -8.49 -1.96 -3.49
N ASP A 43 -7.84 -2.72 -2.61
CA ASP A 43 -8.27 -4.07 -2.24
C ASP A 43 -9.30 -4.10 -1.09
N GLY A 44 -9.62 -2.94 -0.51
CA GLY A 44 -10.57 -2.78 0.59
C GLY A 44 -10.02 -3.13 1.98
N THR A 45 -8.72 -3.41 2.12
CA THR A 45 -8.09 -3.68 3.42
C THR A 45 -8.00 -2.43 4.30
N LEU A 46 -7.83 -1.25 3.69
CA LEU A 46 -7.82 0.03 4.40
C LEU A 46 -9.23 0.63 4.49
N PRO A 47 -9.57 1.29 5.61
CA PRO A 47 -10.78 2.11 5.70
C PRO A 47 -10.84 3.12 4.55
N PRO A 48 -11.98 3.34 3.87
CA PRO A 48 -12.02 4.16 2.65
C PRO A 48 -11.52 5.60 2.85
N ALA A 49 -11.87 6.24 3.97
CA ALA A 49 -11.36 7.58 4.30
C ALA A 49 -9.84 7.60 4.54
N LEU A 50 -9.28 6.55 5.14
CA LEU A 50 -7.84 6.42 5.36
C LEU A 50 -7.12 6.17 4.04
N GLU A 51 -7.63 5.27 3.19
CA GLU A 51 -7.07 5.01 1.87
C GLU A 51 -7.04 6.27 1.02
N LYS A 52 -8.14 7.05 1.02
CA LYS A 52 -8.20 8.33 0.30
C LYS A 52 -7.12 9.31 0.76
N ALA A 53 -6.87 9.40 2.06
CA ALA A 53 -5.81 10.25 2.60
C ALA A 53 -4.43 9.74 2.18
N VAL A 54 -4.18 8.42 2.27
CA VAL A 54 -2.92 7.80 1.84
C VAL A 54 -2.64 7.99 0.35
N CYS A 55 -3.66 7.96 -0.51
CA CYS A 55 -3.52 8.23 -1.95
C CYS A 55 -3.10 9.67 -2.26
N ALA A 56 -3.21 10.59 -1.29
CA ALA A 56 -2.72 11.96 -1.39
C ALA A 56 -1.34 12.15 -0.75
N MET A 57 -0.79 11.14 -0.08
CA MET A 57 0.52 11.22 0.58
C MET A 57 1.67 10.95 -0.37
N ARG A 58 2.85 11.46 -0.01
CA ARG A 58 4.14 11.10 -0.62
C ARG A 58 4.94 10.14 0.27
N VAL A 59 5.86 9.40 -0.33
CA VAL A 59 6.74 8.50 0.43
C VAL A 59 7.57 9.31 1.43
N GLY A 60 7.63 8.86 2.68
CA GLY A 60 8.26 9.57 3.80
C GLY A 60 7.29 10.43 4.61
N GLU A 61 6.13 10.79 4.06
CA GLU A 61 5.17 11.69 4.70
C GLU A 61 4.60 11.09 6.00
N ARG A 62 4.46 11.94 7.03
CA ARG A 62 3.78 11.62 8.28
C ARG A 62 2.64 12.61 8.53
N ALA A 63 1.40 12.12 8.50
CA ALA A 63 0.20 12.93 8.57
C ALA A 63 -0.73 12.52 9.72
N ASN A 64 -1.54 13.47 10.18
CA ASN A 64 -2.71 13.21 11.02
C ASN A 64 -3.96 13.31 10.16
N VAL A 65 -4.69 12.21 9.99
CA VAL A 65 -5.91 12.15 9.19
C VAL A 65 -7.11 12.15 10.12
N VAL A 66 -7.88 13.23 10.11
CA VAL A 66 -9.08 13.37 10.95
C VAL A 66 -10.32 13.03 10.13
N VAL A 67 -11.05 12.00 10.55
CA VAL A 67 -12.30 11.56 9.93
C VAL A 67 -13.45 11.98 10.84
N THR A 68 -14.20 12.99 10.39
CA THR A 68 -15.39 13.52 11.07
C THR A 68 -16.70 12.98 10.49
N ASP A 69 -16.65 12.37 9.31
CA ASP A 69 -17.82 11.78 8.68
C ASP A 69 -18.19 10.47 9.39
N MET A 70 -19.43 10.43 9.86
CA MET A 70 -19.96 9.38 10.73
C MET A 70 -20.19 8.06 9.99
N THR A 71 -20.40 8.11 8.67
CA THR A 71 -20.54 6.90 7.84
C THR A 71 -19.18 6.20 7.67
N GLN A 72 -18.12 6.98 7.46
CA GLN A 72 -16.74 6.51 7.29
C GLN A 72 -16.12 5.99 8.60
N LEU A 73 -16.65 6.44 9.74
CA LEU A 73 -16.15 6.08 11.06
C LEU A 73 -16.53 4.63 11.48
N ALA A 74 -17.73 4.17 11.07
CA ALA A 74 -18.22 2.84 11.43
C ALA A 74 -17.42 1.70 10.75
N GLU A 75 -16.87 1.95 9.56
CA GLU A 75 -16.17 0.95 8.76
C GLU A 75 -14.68 0.80 9.14
N GLY A 76 -14.09 1.80 9.82
CA GLY A 76 -12.64 1.94 9.86
C GLY A 76 -11.87 1.34 11.04
N ILE A 77 -12.52 1.20 12.21
CA ILE A 77 -11.79 0.85 13.45
C ILE A 77 -11.57 -0.67 13.57
N ASP A 78 -12.50 -1.49 13.07
CA ASP A 78 -12.42 -2.95 13.24
C ASP A 78 -11.38 -3.57 12.28
N SER A 79 -11.21 -3.00 11.08
CA SER A 79 -10.25 -3.45 10.05
C SER A 79 -8.78 -3.24 10.44
N LEU A 80 -8.51 -2.36 11.40
CA LEU A 80 -7.15 -2.08 11.91
C LEU A 80 -6.79 -2.90 13.15
N ARG A 81 -7.72 -3.70 13.68
CA ARG A 81 -7.43 -4.57 14.83
C ARG A 81 -6.55 -5.75 14.37
N PRO A 82 -5.47 -6.10 15.10
CA PRO A 82 -4.76 -7.35 14.84
C PRO A 82 -5.72 -8.55 14.96
N PRO A 83 -5.52 -9.64 14.19
CA PRO A 83 -6.37 -10.81 14.27
C PRO A 83 -6.38 -11.37 15.71
N PRO A 84 -7.50 -11.95 16.19
CA PRO A 84 -7.62 -12.43 17.57
C PRO A 84 -6.50 -13.39 17.99
N SER A 85 -5.90 -14.09 17.03
CA SER A 85 -4.78 -15.02 17.18
C SER A 85 -3.46 -14.38 17.62
N GLU A 86 -3.28 -13.06 17.47
CA GLU A 86 -2.11 -12.32 18.00
C GLU A 86 -2.40 -11.64 19.34
N LEU A 87 -3.65 -11.69 19.82
CA LEU A 87 -4.06 -11.08 21.07
C LEU A 87 -3.86 -12.09 22.21
N ALA A 88 -2.65 -12.18 22.75
CA ALA A 88 -2.33 -13.00 23.92
C ALA A 88 -2.94 -12.48 25.25
N ALA A 89 -3.84 -11.49 25.19
CA ALA A 89 -4.47 -10.85 26.34
C ALA A 89 -6.00 -10.82 26.16
N PRO A 90 -6.78 -10.89 27.26
CA PRO A 90 -8.24 -10.93 27.18
C PRO A 90 -8.77 -9.73 26.39
N ALA A 91 -9.96 -9.88 25.80
CA ALA A 91 -10.68 -8.90 24.98
C ALA A 91 -11.10 -7.63 25.76
N THR A 92 -10.13 -6.92 26.34
CA THR A 92 -10.26 -5.69 27.13
C THR A 92 -9.82 -4.46 26.35
N ALA A 93 -9.43 -4.62 25.07
CA ALA A 93 -9.34 -3.48 24.17
C ALA A 93 -10.74 -2.84 24.10
N PRO A 94 -10.92 -1.58 24.54
CA PRO A 94 -12.26 -1.05 24.71
C PRO A 94 -12.94 -1.01 23.35
N ARG A 95 -14.19 -1.50 23.30
CA ARG A 95 -15.04 -1.36 22.11
C ARG A 95 -15.07 0.14 21.76
N PRO A 96 -14.81 0.54 20.51
CA PRO A 96 -14.91 1.93 20.14
C PRO A 96 -16.28 2.48 20.56
N PRO A 97 -16.32 3.64 21.24
CA PRO A 97 -17.58 4.26 21.59
C PRO A 97 -18.39 4.47 20.31
N ALA A 98 -19.72 4.41 20.42
CA ALA A 98 -20.60 4.72 19.30
C ALA A 98 -20.11 6.00 18.60
N PRO A 99 -20.05 6.02 17.25
CA PRO A 99 -19.47 7.12 16.51
C PRO A 99 -20.26 8.36 16.89
N THR A 100 -19.66 9.21 17.69
CA THR A 100 -20.16 10.54 18.09
C THR A 100 -18.99 11.52 18.15
N CYS A 101 -17.77 11.03 17.92
CA CYS A 101 -16.51 11.75 17.97
C CYS A 101 -15.67 11.33 16.75
N ALA A 102 -14.95 12.29 16.18
CA ALA A 102 -14.04 12.06 15.07
C ALA A 102 -12.92 11.07 15.43
N VAL A 103 -12.46 10.29 14.45
CA VAL A 103 -11.21 9.51 14.56
C VAL A 103 -10.06 10.31 14.02
N THR A 104 -8.93 10.27 14.71
CA THR A 104 -7.66 10.76 14.20
C THR A 104 -6.72 9.58 13.98
N TYR A 105 -6.30 9.37 12.74
CA TYR A 105 -5.25 8.43 12.37
C TYR A 105 -3.90 9.13 12.35
N ASN A 106 -2.87 8.55 12.97
CA ASN A 106 -1.47 8.94 12.77
C ASN A 106 -0.87 7.98 11.74
N VAL A 107 -0.48 8.48 10.58
CA VAL A 107 -0.09 7.66 9.44
C VAL A 107 1.32 8.06 9.00
N LYS A 108 2.15 7.08 8.66
CA LYS A 108 3.39 7.30 7.93
C LYS A 108 3.48 6.35 6.74
N LEU A 109 3.72 6.93 5.55
CA LEU A 109 3.93 6.18 4.32
C LEU A 109 5.42 5.92 4.13
N TRP A 110 5.85 4.67 4.28
CA TRP A 110 7.26 4.31 4.26
C TRP A 110 7.79 3.99 2.87
N ARG A 111 6.96 3.32 2.08
CA ARG A 111 7.33 2.85 0.75
C ARG A 111 6.07 2.65 -0.08
N MET A 112 6.21 2.82 -1.38
CA MET A 112 5.25 2.32 -2.34
C MET A 112 5.98 1.59 -3.48
N VAL A 113 5.29 0.65 -4.10
CA VAL A 113 5.72 -0.06 -5.29
C VAL A 113 4.61 0.07 -6.33
N GLN A 114 4.97 0.61 -7.50
CA GLN A 114 4.06 0.72 -8.63
C GLN A 114 3.69 -0.67 -9.14
N VAL A 115 2.39 -0.92 -9.20
CA VAL A 115 1.80 -2.10 -9.81
C VAL A 115 0.84 -1.62 -10.90
N ARG A 116 0.84 -2.29 -12.04
CA ARG A 116 -0.06 -2.00 -13.15
C ARG A 116 -0.75 -3.27 -13.62
N ASP A 117 -2.04 -3.19 -13.79
CA ASP A 117 -2.80 -4.16 -14.57
C ASP A 117 -2.56 -3.87 -16.06
N MET A 118 -1.97 -4.85 -16.75
CA MET A 118 -1.59 -4.73 -18.16
C MET A 118 -2.75 -5.09 -19.10
N THR A 119 -3.77 -5.78 -18.60
CA THR A 119 -4.90 -6.30 -19.38
C THR A 119 -6.24 -5.65 -18.99
N GLY A 120 -6.32 -5.05 -17.80
CA GLY A 120 -7.52 -4.39 -17.27
C GLY A 120 -8.51 -5.34 -16.59
N ASP A 121 -8.21 -6.64 -16.59
CA ASP A 121 -9.00 -7.70 -15.94
C ASP A 121 -8.23 -8.39 -14.80
N GLY A 122 -7.04 -7.88 -14.46
CA GLY A 122 -6.15 -8.42 -13.43
C GLY A 122 -5.37 -9.67 -13.84
N SER A 123 -5.54 -10.20 -15.06
CA SER A 123 -4.88 -11.45 -15.48
C SER A 123 -3.36 -11.30 -15.66
N VAL A 124 -2.88 -10.11 -16.06
CA VAL A 124 -1.45 -9.82 -16.17
C VAL A 124 -1.10 -8.56 -15.39
N THR A 125 -0.40 -8.73 -14.27
CA THR A 125 0.04 -7.61 -13.44
C THR A 125 1.54 -7.40 -13.51
N LYS A 126 1.99 -6.16 -13.75
CA LYS A 126 3.41 -5.77 -13.70
C LYS A 126 3.70 -5.05 -12.38
N ARG A 127 4.61 -5.60 -11.57
CA ARG A 127 5.17 -4.96 -10.38
C ARG A 127 6.55 -4.36 -10.68
N ARG A 128 6.79 -3.11 -10.29
CA ARG A 128 8.08 -2.43 -10.48
C ARG A 128 9.01 -2.72 -9.30
N GLU A 129 9.91 -3.67 -9.46
CA GLU A 129 10.90 -4.00 -8.41
C GLU A 129 12.04 -2.99 -8.33
N VAL A 130 12.47 -2.47 -9.49
CA VAL A 130 13.57 -1.51 -9.61
C VAL A 130 13.17 -0.44 -10.63
N ASP A 131 13.55 0.80 -10.34
CA ASP A 131 13.35 1.91 -11.26
C ASP A 131 14.25 1.75 -12.49
N GLY A 132 13.66 1.97 -13.67
CA GLY A 132 14.42 2.01 -14.91
C GLY A 132 15.22 3.32 -15.03
N VAL A 133 16.25 3.30 -15.87
CA VAL A 133 16.97 4.50 -16.28
C VAL A 133 16.47 4.91 -17.66
N GLY A 134 16.11 6.17 -17.82
CA GLY A 134 15.60 6.73 -19.07
C GLY A 134 14.54 7.80 -18.84
N HIS A 135 14.27 8.60 -19.87
CA HIS A 135 13.25 9.63 -19.87
C HIS A 135 11.91 9.05 -20.35
N PHE A 136 10.90 9.05 -19.49
CA PHE A 136 9.54 8.69 -19.88
C PHE A 136 8.81 9.89 -20.50
N PRO A 137 8.09 9.73 -21.64
CA PRO A 137 7.92 8.50 -22.41
C PRO A 137 8.97 8.29 -23.52
N GLY A 138 9.87 9.25 -23.75
CA GLY A 138 10.77 9.27 -24.92
C GLY A 138 11.68 8.05 -25.11
N ASP A 139 12.18 7.47 -24.01
CA ASP A 139 13.08 6.31 -24.04
C ASP A 139 12.33 4.96 -23.90
N CYS A 140 10.99 4.98 -23.91
CA CYS A 140 10.23 3.73 -23.87
C CYS A 140 10.36 2.98 -25.20
N PRO A 141 10.57 1.65 -25.19
CA PRO A 141 10.51 0.85 -26.40
C PRO A 141 9.16 1.06 -27.11
N LEU A 142 9.23 1.28 -28.42
CA LEU A 142 8.06 1.39 -29.30
C LEU A 142 7.82 0.06 -30.03
N GLU A 143 6.74 0.00 -30.81
CA GLU A 143 6.53 -1.07 -31.78
C GLU A 143 7.79 -1.25 -32.64
N ASP A 144 8.13 -2.49 -32.94
CA ASP A 144 9.33 -2.92 -33.68
C ASP A 144 10.69 -2.62 -33.02
N SER A 145 10.72 -2.16 -31.77
CA SER A 145 11.99 -2.01 -31.04
C SER A 145 12.64 -3.35 -30.75
N VAL A 146 13.93 -3.47 -31.09
CA VAL A 146 14.74 -4.62 -30.67
C VAL A 146 15.13 -4.45 -29.20
N VAL A 147 14.56 -5.30 -28.34
CA VAL A 147 14.84 -5.28 -26.90
C VAL A 147 15.66 -6.50 -26.48
N ARG A 148 16.52 -6.30 -25.49
CA ARG A 148 17.25 -7.39 -24.81
C ARG A 148 16.73 -7.52 -23.40
N VAL A 149 16.13 -8.68 -23.11
CA VAL A 149 15.49 -8.94 -21.82
C VAL A 149 16.17 -10.10 -21.09
N ARG A 150 16.14 -10.03 -19.76
CA ARG A 150 16.36 -11.18 -18.88
C ARG A 150 15.04 -11.49 -18.22
N TYR A 151 14.65 -12.76 -18.21
CA TYR A 151 13.40 -13.17 -17.59
C TYR A 151 13.59 -14.48 -16.83
N LYS A 152 12.73 -14.67 -15.84
CA LYS A 152 12.57 -15.92 -15.10
C LYS A 152 11.08 -16.09 -14.83
N ALA A 153 10.49 -17.22 -15.24
CA ALA A 153 9.15 -17.57 -14.83
C ALA A 153 9.21 -18.62 -13.72
N VAL A 154 8.41 -18.39 -12.68
CA VAL A 154 8.33 -19.22 -11.49
C VAL A 154 6.85 -19.53 -11.24
N ALA A 155 6.53 -20.80 -11.01
CA ALA A 155 5.18 -21.24 -10.66
C ALA A 155 4.83 -20.85 -9.22
N GLY A 156 3.54 -20.94 -8.86
CA GLY A 156 3.06 -20.59 -7.51
C GLY A 156 3.64 -21.43 -6.38
N ASP A 157 4.16 -22.62 -6.69
CA ASP A 157 4.87 -23.51 -5.76
C ASP A 157 6.37 -23.18 -5.63
N GLY A 158 6.85 -22.14 -6.32
CA GLY A 158 8.25 -21.71 -6.33
C GLY A 158 9.12 -22.42 -7.37
N CYS A 159 8.57 -23.36 -8.16
CA CYS A 159 9.32 -24.06 -9.19
C CYS A 159 9.67 -23.13 -10.35
N THR A 160 10.94 -23.11 -10.78
CA THR A 160 11.35 -22.32 -11.96
C THR A 160 10.96 -23.06 -13.24
N ILE A 161 10.14 -22.42 -14.07
CA ILE A 161 9.62 -22.98 -15.32
C ILE A 161 10.60 -22.71 -16.46
N LEU A 162 11.12 -21.49 -16.54
CA LEU A 162 12.01 -21.02 -17.61
C LEU A 162 12.83 -19.82 -17.13
N GLU A 163 14.07 -19.71 -17.61
CA GLU A 163 14.98 -18.64 -17.23
C GLU A 163 15.91 -18.28 -18.39
N GLN A 164 16.03 -16.98 -18.69
CA GLN A 164 16.98 -16.44 -19.65
C GLN A 164 17.84 -15.36 -18.95
N ARG A 165 19.13 -15.66 -18.75
CA ARG A 165 20.09 -14.80 -18.04
C ARG A 165 20.92 -13.87 -18.96
N GLY A 166 20.85 -14.03 -20.28
CA GLY A 166 21.57 -13.21 -21.25
C GLY A 166 21.31 -13.67 -22.69
N GLY A 167 21.25 -12.72 -23.62
CA GLY A 167 21.10 -13.01 -25.06
C GLY A 167 22.42 -13.46 -25.68
N VAL A 168 22.31 -14.33 -26.68
CA VAL A 168 23.39 -14.74 -27.58
C VAL A 168 23.96 -13.48 -28.23
N ASP A 169 25.28 -13.32 -28.19
CA ASP A 169 25.97 -12.24 -28.89
C ASP A 169 25.57 -12.22 -30.37
N GLY A 170 25.19 -11.05 -30.88
CA GLY A 170 24.91 -10.77 -32.27
C GLY A 170 25.36 -9.36 -32.59
#